data_AF-A0A968P658-F1
#
_entry.id   AF-A0A968P658-F1
#
_cell.length_a   1.000
_cell.length_b   1.000
_cell.length_c   1.000
_cell.angle_alpha   90.00
_cell.angle_beta   90.00
_cell.angle_gamma   90.00
#
_symmetry.space_group_name_H-M   'P 1'
#
loop_
_entity.id
_entity.type
_entity.pdbx_description
1 polymer ?
#
loop_
_entity_poly.entity_id
_entity_poly.type
_entity_poly.pdbx_seq_one_letter_code
_entity_poly.pdbx_strand_id
1 'polypeptide(L)'
;MARWKYLGEWLFLVRRALLHHELPRPGSRESDFFDLVTFDDSGKVLHLGQRVARITPECLQAFVDRVVEAKLARKKTGDVGGAFLVAPVIEEAALAAYDKAVNSSSGSWFGLEESFTGYEGFVRVGPRRGFHLLLVEEHEGDYVPVLPA
;
A
#
# COMPACT_ATOMS: atom_id res chain seq x y z
N MET A 1 17.24 17.65 16.68
CA MET A 1 17.48 17.37 15.25
C MET A 1 16.64 16.18 14.84
N ALA A 2 15.61 16.40 14.03
CA ALA A 2 14.81 15.31 13.49
C ALA A 2 15.71 14.46 12.58
N ARG A 3 16.05 13.25 13.01
CA ARG A 3 16.79 12.29 12.19
C ARG A 3 15.83 11.91 11.06
N TRP A 4 16.18 12.27 9.83
CA TRP A 4 15.37 11.99 8.63
C TRP A 4 15.36 10.47 8.42
N LYS A 5 14.44 9.80 9.12
CA LYS A 5 14.40 8.35 9.32
C LYS A 5 14.45 7.57 8.00
N TYR A 6 13.96 8.17 6.92
CA TYR A 6 13.86 7.55 5.60
C TYR A 6 15.03 7.87 4.64
N LEU A 7 15.92 8.81 4.99
CA LEU A 7 17.14 9.09 4.24
C LEU A 7 18.38 8.40 4.84
N GLY A 8 18.30 7.94 6.09
CA GLY A 8 19.41 7.32 6.82
C GLY A 8 19.22 5.85 7.19
N GLU A 9 18.08 5.24 6.84
CA GLU A 9 17.81 3.82 7.11
C GLU A 9 17.68 3.07 5.78
N TRP A 10 18.37 1.93 5.68
CA TRP A 10 18.30 1.05 4.53
C TRP A 10 16.85 0.60 4.33
N LEU A 11 16.33 0.67 3.09
CA LEU A 11 15.06 0.06 2.74
C LEU A 11 15.13 -1.43 3.09
N PHE A 12 14.08 -1.94 3.78
CA PHE A 12 14.01 -3.35 4.12
C PHE A 12 14.06 -4.19 2.85
N LEU A 13 15.06 -5.05 2.74
CA LEU A 13 15.21 -5.91 1.57
C LEU A 13 14.16 -7.02 1.62
N VAL A 14 13.39 -7.16 0.54
CA VAL A 14 12.52 -8.32 0.34
C VAL A 14 13.40 -9.57 0.24
N ARG A 15 13.15 -10.55 1.11
CA ARG A 15 13.86 -11.83 1.15
C ARG A 15 13.00 -13.00 0.68
N ARG A 16 11.68 -12.86 0.79
CA ARG A 16 10.72 -13.89 0.40
C ARG A 16 9.47 -13.26 -0.17
N ALA A 17 8.95 -13.83 -1.24
CA ALA A 17 7.64 -13.52 -1.79
C ALA A 17 6.80 -14.80 -1.82
N LEU A 18 5.54 -14.69 -1.40
CA LEU A 18 4.55 -15.75 -1.52
C LEU A 18 3.44 -15.28 -2.46
N LEU A 19 3.00 -16.18 -3.32
CA LEU A 19 1.87 -15.95 -4.23
C LEU A 19 0.62 -16.65 -3.72
N HIS A 20 -0.54 -16.03 -3.93
CA HIS A 20 -1.86 -16.56 -3.53
C HIS A 20 -1.87 -17.04 -2.07
N HIS A 21 -1.57 -16.12 -1.16
CA HIS A 21 -1.29 -16.43 0.23
C HIS A 21 -2.42 -15.97 1.16
N GLU A 22 -2.94 -16.90 1.95
CA GLU A 22 -3.74 -16.61 3.14
C GLU A 22 -2.84 -16.07 4.24
N LEU A 23 -2.86 -14.76 4.46
CA LEU A 23 -1.99 -14.07 5.39
C LEU A 23 -2.65 -14.05 6.80
N PRO A 24 -2.20 -14.89 7.75
CA PRO A 24 -2.89 -15.06 9.03
C PRO A 24 -2.80 -13.83 9.93
N ARG A 25 -3.93 -13.38 10.49
CA ARG A 25 -3.97 -12.26 11.44
C ARG A 25 -3.34 -12.70 12.77
N PRO A 26 -2.29 -12.01 13.28
CA PRO A 26 -1.63 -12.41 14.52
C PRO A 26 -2.61 -12.51 15.70
N GLY A 27 -2.62 -13.66 16.38
CA GLY A 27 -3.50 -13.89 17.54
C GLY A 27 -4.98 -14.11 17.22
N SER A 28 -5.34 -14.28 15.95
CA SER A 28 -6.70 -14.60 15.49
C SER A 28 -6.71 -15.91 14.67
N ARG A 29 -7.91 -16.47 14.45
CA ARG A 29 -8.14 -17.57 13.49
C ARG A 29 -8.43 -17.08 12.07
N GLU A 30 -8.53 -15.77 11.89
CA GLU A 30 -8.81 -15.13 10.61
C GLU A 30 -7.53 -14.96 9.78
N SER A 31 -7.69 -14.92 8.46
CA SER A 31 -6.65 -14.60 7.48
C SER A 31 -7.16 -13.61 6.45
N ASP A 32 -6.22 -12.90 5.83
CA ASP A 32 -6.47 -11.99 4.72
C ASP A 32 -5.84 -12.59 3.45
N PHE A 33 -6.63 -12.85 2.41
CA PHE A 33 -6.08 -13.36 1.15
C PHE A 33 -5.47 -12.22 0.30
N PHE A 34 -4.26 -12.48 -0.21
CA PHE A 34 -3.55 -11.62 -1.18
C PHE A 34 -2.85 -12.46 -2.24
N ASP A 35 -2.81 -11.96 -3.48
CA ASP A 35 -2.06 -12.61 -4.57
C ASP A 35 -0.55 -12.50 -4.40
N LEU A 36 -0.07 -11.49 -3.68
CA LEU A 36 1.34 -11.29 -3.36
C LEU A 36 1.50 -10.85 -1.91
N VAL A 37 2.39 -11.52 -1.18
CA VAL A 37 2.87 -11.07 0.13
C VAL A 37 4.38 -11.18 0.18
N THR A 38 5.06 -10.08 0.49
CA THR A 38 6.52 -10.08 0.61
C THR A 38 6.97 -9.91 2.05
N PHE A 39 8.08 -10.55 2.39
CA PHE A 39 8.65 -10.56 3.73
C PHE A 39 10.14 -10.20 3.73
N ASP A 40 10.63 -9.60 4.82
CA ASP A 40 12.05 -9.50 5.12
C ASP A 40 12.62 -10.80 5.73
N ASP A 41 13.89 -10.77 6.17
CA ASP A 41 14.58 -11.89 6.81
C ASP A 41 13.99 -12.26 8.19
N SER A 42 13.39 -11.30 8.89
CA SER A 42 12.73 -11.51 10.19
C SER A 42 11.30 -12.06 10.06
N GLY A 43 10.79 -12.20 8.83
CA GLY A 43 9.41 -12.62 8.57
C GLY A 43 8.39 -11.48 8.70
N LYS A 44 8.83 -10.22 8.74
CA LYS A 44 7.95 -9.05 8.73
C LYS A 44 7.39 -8.85 7.33
N VAL A 45 6.07 -8.60 7.27
CA VAL A 45 5.39 -8.26 6.02
C VAL A 45 5.78 -6.85 5.57
N LEU A 46 6.23 -6.72 4.33
CA LEU A 46 6.63 -5.44 3.73
C LEU A 46 5.60 -4.93 2.72
N HIS A 47 5.11 -5.81 1.85
CA HIS A 47 4.21 -5.44 0.77
C HIS A 47 3.09 -6.46 0.61
N LEU A 48 1.95 -5.96 0.12
CA LEU A 48 0.75 -6.73 -0.23
C LEU A 48 0.38 -6.43 -1.67
N GLY A 49 -0.10 -7.42 -2.42
CA GLY A 49 -0.53 -7.22 -3.79
C GLY A 49 -1.79 -8.01 -4.10
N GLN A 50 -2.65 -7.43 -4.93
CA GLN A 50 -3.83 -8.08 -5.46
C GLN A 50 -3.93 -7.80 -6.96
N ARG A 51 -4.22 -8.83 -7.74
CA ARG A 51 -4.61 -8.70 -9.14
C ARG A 51 -6.12 -8.83 -9.25
N VAL A 52 -6.74 -7.95 -10.03
CA VAL A 52 -8.18 -7.95 -10.32
C VAL A 52 -8.42 -7.76 -11.81
N ALA A 53 -9.59 -8.16 -12.29
CA ALA A 53 -9.93 -8.01 -13.71
C ALA A 53 -10.13 -6.54 -14.13
N ARG A 54 -10.57 -5.69 -13.20
CA ARG A 54 -10.81 -4.27 -13.39
C ARG A 54 -10.75 -3.53 -12.05
N ILE A 55 -10.14 -2.35 -12.03
CA ILE A 55 -10.18 -1.45 -10.88
C ILE A 55 -11.35 -0.47 -11.04
N THR A 56 -12.39 -0.67 -10.23
CA THR A 56 -13.49 0.29 -10.00
C THR A 56 -13.28 1.01 -8.66
N PRO A 57 -14.01 2.09 -8.35
CA PRO A 57 -13.92 2.75 -7.04
C PRO A 57 -14.19 1.81 -5.86
N GLU A 58 -15.16 0.92 -5.99
CA GLU A 58 -15.54 -0.03 -4.93
C GLU A 58 -14.45 -1.09 -4.75
N CYS A 59 -13.87 -1.57 -5.86
CA CYS A 59 -12.76 -2.51 -5.82
C CYS A 59 -11.53 -1.90 -5.14
N LEU A 60 -11.21 -0.65 -5.48
CA LEU A 60 -10.12 0.10 -4.88
C LEU A 60 -10.33 0.27 -3.37
N GLN A 61 -11.52 0.72 -2.96
CA GLN A 61 -11.86 0.91 -1.55
C GLN A 61 -11.78 -0.41 -0.79
N ALA A 62 -12.35 -1.49 -1.32
CA ALA A 62 -12.31 -2.81 -0.69
C ALA A 62 -10.87 -3.34 -0.53
N PHE A 63 -9.99 -3.06 -1.50
CA PHE A 63 -8.57 -3.40 -1.39
C PHE A 63 -7.87 -2.57 -0.32
N VAL A 64 -8.09 -1.25 -0.30
CA VAL A 64 -7.54 -0.33 0.71
C VAL A 64 -7.97 -0.78 2.12
N ASP A 65 -9.27 -1.04 2.32
CA ASP A 65 -9.80 -1.47 3.62
C ASP A 65 -9.12 -2.76 4.09
N ARG A 66 -8.93 -3.73 3.20
CA ARG A 66 -8.24 -4.99 3.52
C ARG A 66 -6.77 -4.76 3.89
N VAL A 67 -6.06 -3.88 3.18
CA VAL A 67 -4.67 -3.52 3.50
C VAL A 67 -4.61 -2.80 4.86
N VAL A 68 -5.57 -1.91 5.14
CA VAL A 68 -5.70 -1.24 6.44
C VAL A 68 -5.89 -2.28 7.54
N GLU A 69 -6.81 -3.23 7.38
CA GLU A 69 -7.03 -4.32 8.34
C GLU A 69 -5.76 -5.15 8.56
N ALA A 70 -5.08 -5.57 7.48
CA ALA A 70 -3.84 -6.34 7.56
C ALA A 70 -2.72 -5.56 8.28
N LYS A 71 -2.62 -4.25 8.06
CA LYS A 71 -1.66 -3.35 8.71
C LYS A 71 -2.00 -3.11 10.18
N LEU A 72 -3.29 -3.00 10.51
CA LEU A 72 -3.78 -2.83 11.88
C LEU A 72 -3.60 -4.12 12.69
N ALA A 73 -3.80 -5.30 12.11
CA ALA A 73 -3.57 -6.59 12.77
C ALA A 73 -2.10 -6.79 13.20
N ARG A 74 -1.16 -6.09 12.55
CA ARG A 74 0.28 -6.27 12.73
C ARG A 74 0.98 -5.16 13.50
N LYS A 75 0.26 -4.24 14.18
CA LYS A 75 0.85 -3.04 14.85
C LYS A 75 2.13 -3.30 15.66
N LYS A 76 2.25 -4.50 16.27
CA LYS A 76 3.37 -4.88 17.15
C LYS A 76 4.45 -5.72 16.45
N THR A 77 4.12 -6.41 15.36
CA THR A 77 5.00 -7.41 14.72
C THR A 77 5.60 -6.92 13.40
N GLY A 78 5.16 -5.76 12.90
CA GLY A 78 5.62 -5.25 11.61
C GLY A 78 4.69 -4.18 11.06
N ASP A 79 5.13 -3.48 10.02
CA ASP A 79 4.30 -2.50 9.35
C ASP A 79 4.33 -2.76 7.85
N VAL A 80 3.14 -2.90 7.24
CA VAL A 80 3.00 -2.99 5.78
C VAL A 80 3.40 -1.64 5.20
N GLY A 81 4.48 -1.61 4.43
CA GLY A 81 5.05 -0.39 3.86
C GLY A 81 4.39 0.01 2.54
N GLY A 82 3.97 -0.97 1.74
CA GLY A 82 3.33 -0.71 0.45
C GLY A 82 2.29 -1.75 0.04
N ALA A 83 1.45 -1.36 -0.91
CA ALA A 83 0.40 -2.18 -1.48
C ALA A 83 0.27 -1.93 -2.99
N PHE A 84 0.05 -3.00 -3.75
CA PHE A 84 -0.09 -2.97 -5.20
C PHE A 84 -1.48 -3.48 -5.61
N LEU A 85 -2.22 -2.71 -6.40
CA LEU A 85 -3.45 -3.17 -7.03
C LEU A 85 -3.24 -3.18 -8.54
N VAL A 86 -3.28 -4.38 -9.12
CA VAL A 86 -2.92 -4.64 -10.52
C VAL A 86 -4.17 -5.01 -11.31
N ALA A 87 -4.38 -4.39 -12.46
CA ALA A 87 -5.44 -4.79 -13.39
C ALA A 87 -5.15 -4.38 -14.83
N PRO A 88 -5.72 -5.08 -15.82
CA PRO A 88 -5.62 -4.67 -17.21
C PRO A 88 -6.52 -3.48 -17.59
N VAL A 89 -7.45 -3.07 -16.71
CA VAL A 89 -8.37 -1.97 -16.95
C VAL A 89 -8.58 -1.19 -15.64
N ILE A 90 -8.39 0.13 -15.71
CA ILE A 90 -8.63 1.04 -14.59
C ILE A 90 -9.68 2.05 -15.02
N GLU A 91 -10.79 2.14 -14.28
CA GLU A 91 -11.83 3.11 -14.58
C GLU A 91 -11.38 4.53 -14.19
N GLU A 92 -11.75 5.52 -14.99
CA GLU A 92 -11.43 6.93 -14.70
C GLU A 92 -11.98 7.37 -13.33
N ALA A 93 -13.16 6.89 -12.95
CA ALA A 93 -13.73 7.12 -11.63
C ALA A 93 -12.86 6.52 -10.50
N ALA A 94 -12.16 5.42 -10.77
CA ALA A 94 -11.23 4.81 -9.81
C ALA A 94 -9.93 5.61 -9.71
N LEU A 95 -9.44 6.22 -10.79
CA LEU A 95 -8.31 7.16 -10.74
C LEU A 95 -8.65 8.37 -9.87
N ALA A 96 -9.84 8.96 -10.04
CA ALA A 96 -10.29 10.06 -9.18
C ALA A 96 -10.46 9.64 -7.72
N ALA A 97 -10.86 8.39 -7.46
CA ALA A 97 -10.92 7.83 -6.11
C ALA A 97 -9.51 7.58 -5.53
N TYR A 98 -8.56 7.14 -6.36
CA TYR A 98 -7.16 6.95 -6.00
C TYR A 98 -6.51 8.27 -5.58
N ASP A 99 -6.65 9.31 -6.40
CA ASP A 99 -6.16 10.65 -6.07
C ASP A 99 -6.75 11.14 -4.75
N LYS A 100 -8.07 10.98 -4.54
CA LYS A 100 -8.70 11.33 -3.25
C LYS A 100 -8.14 10.53 -2.09
N ALA A 101 -7.94 9.23 -2.26
CA ALA A 101 -7.44 8.35 -1.20
C ALA A 101 -6.04 8.78 -0.74
N VAL A 102 -5.17 9.16 -1.68
CA VAL A 102 -3.77 9.53 -1.39
C VAL A 102 -3.59 11.02 -1.06
N ASN A 103 -4.48 11.90 -1.56
CA ASN A 103 -4.41 13.36 -1.36
C ASN A 103 -5.33 13.92 -0.26
N SER A 104 -6.15 13.07 0.40
CA SER A 104 -7.11 13.45 1.45
C SER A 104 -6.52 14.13 2.70
N SER A 105 -5.20 14.36 2.74
CA SER A 105 -4.46 14.89 3.90
C SER A 105 -3.89 16.30 3.72
N SER A 106 -4.13 16.97 2.58
CA SER A 106 -3.68 18.35 2.28
C SER A 106 -4.42 19.45 3.08
N GLY A 107 -4.88 19.12 4.29
CA GLY A 107 -5.51 20.03 5.23
C GLY A 107 -4.50 20.90 5.99
N SER A 108 -4.24 22.08 5.42
CA SER A 108 -3.85 23.34 6.05
C SER A 108 -2.52 23.49 6.81
N TRP A 109 -2.02 22.58 7.67
CA TRP A 109 -0.76 22.86 8.44
C TRP A 109 0.42 21.90 8.27
N PHE A 110 0.29 20.83 7.50
CA PHE A 110 1.38 19.87 7.25
C PHE A 110 1.87 19.82 5.80
N GLY A 111 1.29 20.59 4.89
CA GLY A 111 1.59 20.55 3.45
C GLY A 111 2.99 21.05 3.04
N LEU A 112 3.73 21.68 3.96
CA LEU A 112 5.11 22.12 3.72
C LEU A 112 6.17 21.03 4.00
N GLU A 113 5.85 20.00 4.79
CA GLU A 113 6.75 18.85 5.01
C GLU A 113 6.55 17.74 3.97
N GLU A 114 5.33 17.62 3.41
CA GLU A 114 5.03 16.65 2.34
C GLU A 114 5.70 17.02 1.00
N SER A 115 5.77 18.31 0.67
CA SER A 115 6.47 18.79 -0.54
C SER A 115 7.99 18.59 -0.51
N PHE A 116 8.56 18.33 0.67
CA PHE A 116 9.99 18.08 0.83
C PHE A 116 10.34 16.57 0.90
N THR A 117 9.33 15.69 0.97
CA THR A 117 9.53 14.25 1.15
C THR A 117 8.98 13.37 0.02
N GLY A 118 8.16 13.91 -0.89
CA GLY A 118 7.76 13.20 -2.12
C GLY A 118 6.91 11.95 -1.87
N TYR A 119 6.08 11.95 -0.82
CA TYR A 119 5.16 10.83 -0.49
C TYR A 119 3.95 10.79 -1.43
N GLU A 120 4.18 10.74 -2.74
CA GLU A 120 3.13 10.42 -3.71
C GLU A 120 2.60 9.00 -3.43
N GLY A 121 1.28 8.84 -3.51
CA GLY A 121 0.62 7.55 -3.36
C GLY A 121 0.40 7.08 -1.92
N PHE A 122 0.54 7.93 -0.89
CA PHE A 122 0.46 7.50 0.51
C PHE A 122 -0.96 7.50 1.10
N VAL A 123 -1.45 6.35 1.56
CA VAL A 123 -2.73 6.22 2.27
C VAL A 123 -2.50 6.27 3.78
N ARG A 124 -3.10 7.25 4.47
CA ARG A 124 -2.97 7.41 5.92
C ARG A 124 -3.88 6.45 6.70
N VAL A 125 -3.34 5.90 7.79
CA VAL A 125 -4.02 5.07 8.77
C VAL A 125 -3.80 5.68 10.17
N GLY A 126 -4.58 6.70 10.50
CA GLY A 126 -4.41 7.50 11.71
C GLY A 126 -3.25 8.50 11.63
N PRO A 127 -2.82 9.11 12.76
CA PRO A 127 -2.02 10.33 12.75
C PRO A 127 -0.54 10.15 12.39
N ARG A 128 0.00 8.94 12.40
CA ARG A 128 1.45 8.68 12.20
C ARG A 128 1.76 7.40 11.41
N ARG A 129 0.77 6.82 10.75
CA ARG A 129 0.92 5.55 10.04
C ARG A 129 0.20 5.62 8.71
N GLY A 130 0.63 4.76 7.80
CA GLY A 130 0.08 4.65 6.46
C GLY A 130 0.96 3.75 5.61
N PHE A 131 0.57 3.55 4.37
CA PHE A 131 1.30 2.73 3.41
C PHE A 131 1.24 3.39 2.04
N HIS A 132 2.22 3.11 1.19
CA HIS A 132 2.16 3.52 -0.20
C HIS A 132 1.23 2.59 -0.97
N LEU A 133 0.27 3.16 -1.67
CA LEU A 133 -0.60 2.46 -2.60
C LEU A 133 -0.15 2.79 -4.02
N LEU A 134 0.14 1.76 -4.80
CA LEU A 134 0.45 1.88 -6.22
C LEU A 134 -0.59 1.12 -7.04
N LEU A 135 -1.25 1.82 -7.95
CA LEU A 135 -2.03 1.16 -9.00
C LEU A 135 -1.09 0.79 -10.14
N VAL A 136 -1.32 -0.38 -10.74
CA VAL A 136 -0.52 -0.88 -11.86
C VAL A 136 -1.46 -1.32 -12.96
N GLU A 137 -1.32 -0.70 -14.12
CA GLU A 137 -2.01 -1.12 -15.33
C GLU A 137 -1.20 -2.24 -15.99
N GLU A 138 -1.87 -3.37 -16.23
CA GLU A 138 -1.27 -4.54 -16.87
C GLU A 138 -1.55 -4.52 -18.38
N HIS A 139 -0.50 -4.55 -19.19
CA HIS A 139 -0.58 -4.70 -20.63
C HIS A 139 0.06 -6.02 -21.06
N GLU A 140 -0.05 -6.39 -22.34
CA GLU A 140 0.57 -7.60 -22.87
C GLU A 140 2.11 -7.54 -22.68
N GLY A 141 2.59 -8.23 -21.65
CA GLY A 141 4.01 -8.34 -21.31
C GLY A 141 4.60 -7.15 -20.54
N ASP A 142 3.77 -6.20 -20.09
CA ASP A 142 4.25 -5.01 -19.35
C ASP A 142 3.34 -4.65 -18.16
N TYR A 143 3.93 -3.95 -17.18
CA TYR A 143 3.27 -3.46 -15.97
C TYR A 143 3.60 -1.98 -15.80
N VAL A 144 2.63 -1.11 -16.06
CA VAL A 144 2.80 0.34 -16.04
C VAL A 144 2.30 0.89 -14.71
N PRO A 145 3.17 1.49 -13.88
CA PRO A 145 2.74 2.14 -12.65
C PRO A 145 1.91 3.38 -12.98
N VAL A 146 0.75 3.52 -12.33
CA VAL A 146 -0.07 4.73 -12.41
C VAL A 146 0.30 5.61 -11.23
N LEU A 147 0.91 6.76 -11.53
CA LEU A 147 1.25 7.76 -10.53
C LEU A 147 0.03 8.65 -10.26
N PRO A 148 -0.22 9.03 -9.00
CA PRO A 148 -1.26 10.00 -8.67
C PRO A 148 -0.91 11.37 -9.28
N ALA A 149 -1.94 12.12 -9.68
CA ALA A 149 -1.79 13.42 -10.32
C ALA A 149 -1.64 14.59 -9.33
#